data_AF-A0A968MID5-F1
#
_entry.id   AF-A0A968MID5-F1
#
_cell.length_a   1.000
_cell.length_b   1.000
_cell.length_c   1.000
_cell.angle_alpha   90.00
_cell.angle_beta   90.00
_cell.angle_gamma   90.00
#
_symmetry.space_group_name_H-M   'P 1'
#
loop_
_entity.id
_entity.type
_entity.pdbx_description
1 polymer ?
#
loop_
_entity_poly.entity_id
_entity_poly.type
_entity_poly.pdbx_seq_one_letter_code
_entity_poly.pdbx_strand_id
1 'polypeptide(L)'
;MGSSIIPGILLIASGAFISGSFTIPFGKIKKWQWESLWMVYSLGAYIIFPVISSMVFVPDIVSIIRSTSFSTILIIFFLGAVYGIGNLSFGLSLRYLGLTLGYALSLGLMMALGTLIPPLLNGKLKILMQNAGGSILIKGILVACIGVAVSAWSGILEDKSLSNDKKRAVVGEYNLQKGILAAMLVGLAGSAMSLGFEQGGGTDI
;
A
#
# COMPACT_ATOMS: atom_id res chain seq x y z
N MET A 1 -16.77 2.19 -27.16
CA MET A 1 -16.06 2.62 -25.93
C MET A 1 -16.89 2.44 -24.64
N GLY A 2 -17.77 1.42 -24.54
CA GLY A 2 -18.66 1.25 -23.35
C GLY A 2 -18.65 -0.14 -22.69
N SER A 3 -17.97 -1.13 -23.27
CA SER A 3 -18.12 -2.55 -22.88
C SER A 3 -17.19 -3.02 -21.75
N SER A 4 -16.23 -2.19 -21.34
CA SER A 4 -15.12 -2.59 -20.44
C SER A 4 -15.10 -1.86 -19.08
N ILE A 5 -15.99 -0.91 -18.83
CA ILE A 5 -16.05 -0.18 -17.55
C ILE A 5 -16.53 -1.09 -16.42
N ILE A 6 -17.61 -1.84 -16.64
CA ILE A 6 -18.18 -2.72 -15.62
C ILE A 6 -17.20 -3.81 -15.20
N PRO A 7 -16.55 -4.56 -16.12
CA PRO A 7 -15.49 -5.51 -15.73
C PRO A 7 -14.35 -4.85 -14.96
N GLY A 8 -13.93 -3.64 -15.35
CA GLY A 8 -12.90 -2.88 -14.63
C GLY A 8 -13.29 -2.54 -13.20
N ILE A 9 -14.53 -2.05 -13.00
CA ILE A 9 -15.07 -1.76 -11.66
C ILE A 9 -15.16 -3.04 -10.81
N LEU A 10 -15.66 -4.13 -11.39
CA LEU A 10 -15.76 -5.42 -10.68
C LEU A 10 -14.37 -5.95 -10.28
N LEU A 11 -13.37 -5.77 -11.13
CA LEU A 11 -12.00 -6.17 -10.84
C LEU A 11 -11.39 -5.34 -9.71
N ILE A 12 -11.58 -4.02 -9.73
CA ILE A 12 -11.15 -3.12 -8.64
C ILE A 12 -11.87 -3.47 -7.33
N ALA A 13 -13.19 -3.68 -7.38
CA ALA A 13 -13.99 -4.04 -6.21
C ALA A 13 -13.55 -5.39 -5.61
N SER A 14 -13.28 -6.38 -6.46
CA SER A 14 -12.79 -7.69 -6.02
C SER A 14 -11.41 -7.59 -5.39
N GLY A 15 -10.50 -6.82 -6.00
CA GLY A 15 -9.17 -6.54 -5.43
C GLY A 15 -9.25 -5.84 -4.07
N ALA A 16 -10.12 -4.83 -3.94
CA ALA A 16 -10.35 -4.13 -2.68
C ALA A 16 -10.93 -5.06 -1.60
N PHE A 17 -11.87 -5.93 -1.96
CA PHE A 17 -12.44 -6.91 -1.04
C PHE A 17 -11.41 -7.93 -0.54
N ILE A 18 -10.60 -8.48 -1.44
CA ILE A 18 -9.52 -9.43 -1.08
C ILE A 18 -8.49 -8.73 -0.19
N SER A 19 -8.09 -7.50 -0.52
CA SER A 19 -7.13 -6.69 0.26
C SER A 19 -7.67 -6.28 1.63
N GLY A 20 -8.98 -6.05 1.77
CA GLY A 20 -9.61 -5.80 3.07
C GLY A 20 -9.73 -7.06 3.93
N SER A 21 -9.81 -8.23 3.30
CA SER A 21 -10.16 -9.49 3.99
C SER A 21 -8.97 -10.39 4.32
N PHE A 22 -7.79 -10.18 3.72
CA PHE A 22 -6.66 -11.11 3.86
C PHE A 22 -6.16 -11.28 5.30
N THR A 23 -6.45 -10.32 6.19
CA THR A 23 -6.02 -10.35 7.60
C THR A 23 -7.00 -11.10 8.50
N ILE A 24 -8.24 -11.35 8.06
CA ILE A 24 -9.27 -12.05 8.84
C ILE A 24 -8.83 -13.47 9.25
N PRO A 25 -8.22 -14.29 8.37
CA PRO A 25 -7.75 -15.63 8.76
C PRO A 25 -6.66 -15.61 9.85
N PHE A 26 -5.92 -14.51 10.01
CA PHE A 26 -4.81 -14.45 10.97
C PHE A 26 -5.29 -14.59 12.41
N GLY A 27 -6.48 -14.05 12.72
CA GLY A 27 -7.12 -14.22 14.04
C GLY A 27 -7.49 -15.67 14.38
N LYS A 28 -7.51 -16.58 13.40
CA LYS A 28 -7.76 -18.02 13.63
C LYS A 28 -6.50 -18.80 13.98
N ILE A 29 -5.31 -18.24 13.73
CA ILE A 29 -4.03 -18.92 13.96
C ILE A 29 -3.53 -18.55 15.37
N LYS A 30 -3.84 -19.39 16.35
CA LYS A 30 -3.55 -19.11 17.77
C LYS A 30 -2.20 -19.61 18.28
N LYS A 31 -1.54 -20.51 17.55
CA LYS A 31 -0.32 -21.20 18.01
C LYS A 31 0.98 -20.51 17.60
N TRP A 32 0.90 -19.53 16.70
CA TRP A 32 2.07 -18.87 16.12
C TRP A 32 2.22 -17.49 16.72
N GLN A 33 3.46 -17.07 16.94
CA GLN A 33 3.76 -15.68 17.23
C GLN A 33 3.42 -14.83 16.00
N TRP A 34 2.96 -13.61 16.24
CA TRP A 34 2.56 -12.68 15.18
C TRP A 34 3.71 -12.45 14.19
N GLU A 35 4.94 -12.34 14.67
CA GLU A 35 6.14 -12.10 13.86
C GLU A 35 6.39 -13.27 12.90
N SER A 36 6.25 -14.52 13.37
CA SER A 36 6.42 -15.71 12.54
C SER A 36 5.34 -15.81 11.48
N LEU A 37 4.09 -15.52 11.86
CA LEU A 37 2.96 -15.48 10.93
C LEU A 37 3.18 -14.42 9.84
N TRP A 38 3.50 -13.20 10.25
CA TRP A 38 3.70 -12.07 9.35
C TRP A 38 4.92 -12.28 8.44
N MET A 39 5.98 -12.92 8.94
CA MET A 39 7.15 -13.29 8.14
C MET A 39 6.81 -14.30 7.04
N VAL A 40 6.08 -15.38 7.37
CA VAL A 40 5.66 -16.38 6.36
C VAL A 40 4.75 -15.74 5.33
N TYR A 41 3.79 -14.93 5.76
CA TYR A 41 2.94 -14.15 4.85
C TYR A 41 3.77 -13.24 3.94
N SER A 42 4.70 -12.46 4.50
CA SER A 42 5.53 -11.51 3.77
C SER A 42 6.42 -12.20 2.74
N LEU A 43 7.03 -13.33 3.09
CA LEU A 43 7.81 -14.14 2.15
C LEU A 43 6.94 -14.65 1.00
N GLY A 44 5.75 -15.18 1.33
CA GLY A 44 4.77 -15.65 0.35
C GLY A 44 4.29 -14.54 -0.59
N ALA A 45 3.80 -13.44 -0.03
CA ALA A 45 3.11 -12.37 -0.74
C ALA A 45 4.06 -11.40 -1.46
N TYR A 46 5.25 -11.14 -0.93
CA TYR A 46 6.16 -10.12 -1.47
C TYR A 46 7.34 -10.68 -2.25
N ILE A 47 7.65 -11.97 -2.12
CA ILE A 47 8.77 -12.60 -2.84
C ILE A 47 8.26 -13.76 -3.71
N ILE A 48 7.70 -14.81 -3.10
CA ILE A 48 7.34 -16.02 -3.82
C ILE A 48 6.27 -15.74 -4.88
N PHE A 49 5.17 -15.09 -4.49
CA PHE A 49 4.05 -14.84 -5.38
C PHE A 49 4.42 -13.90 -6.54
N PRO A 50 5.13 -12.76 -6.35
CA PRO A 50 5.58 -11.93 -7.47
C PRO A 50 6.55 -12.64 -8.41
N VAL A 51 7.45 -13.48 -7.90
CA VAL A 51 8.39 -14.26 -8.73
C VAL A 51 7.65 -15.32 -9.56
N ILE A 52 6.72 -16.06 -8.96
CA ILE A 52 5.92 -17.05 -9.70
C ILE A 52 5.05 -16.34 -10.73
N SER A 53 4.39 -15.24 -10.32
CA SER A 53 3.54 -14.47 -11.23
C SER A 53 4.33 -13.91 -12.41
N SER A 54 5.55 -13.42 -12.17
CA SER A 54 6.38 -12.91 -13.26
C SER A 54 6.83 -14.04 -14.20
N MET A 55 7.17 -15.23 -13.69
CA MET A 55 7.49 -16.39 -14.53
C MET A 55 6.30 -16.91 -15.36
N VAL A 56 5.07 -16.78 -14.85
CA VAL A 56 3.85 -17.26 -15.54
C VAL A 56 3.34 -16.25 -16.57
N PHE A 57 3.36 -14.95 -16.23
CA PHE A 57 2.70 -13.92 -17.04
C PHE A 57 3.66 -13.08 -17.88
N VAL A 58 4.96 -13.06 -17.58
CA VAL A 58 5.96 -12.29 -18.34
C VAL A 58 6.72 -13.23 -19.26
N PRO A 59 6.51 -13.16 -20.60
CA PRO A 59 7.29 -13.94 -21.54
C PRO A 59 8.76 -13.49 -21.50
N ASP A 60 9.68 -14.46 -21.60
CA ASP A 60 11.12 -14.23 -21.71
C ASP A 60 11.75 -13.32 -20.63
N ILE A 61 11.27 -13.42 -19.39
CA ILE A 61 11.75 -12.61 -18.26
C ILE A 61 13.28 -12.60 -18.10
N VAL A 62 13.94 -13.73 -18.39
CA VAL A 62 15.41 -13.85 -18.32
C VAL A 62 16.08 -12.94 -19.35
N SER A 63 15.53 -12.85 -20.55
CA SER A 63 16.05 -11.96 -21.60
C SER A 63 15.86 -10.50 -21.21
N ILE A 64 14.68 -10.15 -20.67
CA ILE A 64 14.37 -8.80 -20.19
C ILE A 64 15.40 -8.38 -19.14
N ILE A 65 15.59 -9.19 -18.10
CA ILE A 65 16.57 -8.89 -17.03
C ILE A 65 17.99 -8.74 -17.58
N ARG A 66 18.41 -9.60 -18.52
CA ARG A 66 19.75 -9.50 -19.13
C ARG A 66 19.92 -8.27 -20.02
N SER A 67 18.84 -7.78 -20.62
CA SER A 67 18.84 -6.58 -21.47
C SER A 67 18.74 -5.27 -20.68
N THR A 68 18.31 -5.33 -19.42
CA THR A 68 18.21 -4.16 -18.55
C THR A 68 19.57 -3.77 -17.99
N SER A 69 19.87 -2.47 -17.94
CA SER A 69 21.11 -1.98 -17.35
C SER A 69 21.22 -2.36 -15.86
N PHE A 70 22.43 -2.69 -15.40
CA PHE A 70 22.66 -3.05 -14.01
C PHE A 70 22.25 -1.93 -13.03
N SER A 71 22.50 -0.67 -13.40
CA SER A 71 22.10 0.50 -12.62
C SER A 71 20.58 0.58 -12.44
N THR A 72 19.81 0.33 -13.50
CA THR A 72 18.34 0.30 -13.42
C THR A 72 17.85 -0.83 -12.52
N ILE A 73 18.43 -2.03 -12.63
CA ILE A 73 18.09 -3.17 -11.77
C ILE A 73 18.34 -2.83 -10.30
N LEU A 74 19.49 -2.21 -9.98
CA LEU A 74 19.82 -1.81 -8.61
C LEU A 74 18.82 -0.80 -8.04
N ILE A 75 18.41 0.20 -8.83
CA ILE A 75 17.44 1.21 -8.39
C ILE A 75 16.07 0.56 -8.14
N ILE A 76 15.60 -0.28 -9.06
CA ILE A 76 14.32 -0.99 -8.90
C ILE A 76 14.36 -1.92 -7.69
N PHE A 77 15.47 -2.64 -7.49
CA PHE A 77 15.66 -3.50 -6.32
C PHE A 77 15.61 -2.69 -5.02
N PHE A 78 16.33 -1.56 -4.95
CA PHE A 78 16.33 -0.69 -3.78
C PHE A 78 14.94 -0.12 -3.49
N LEU A 79 14.24 0.39 -4.51
CA LEU A 79 12.89 0.91 -4.37
C LEU A 79 11.89 -0.18 -3.95
N GLY A 80 12.04 -1.39 -4.48
CA GLY A 80 11.30 -2.58 -4.06
C GLY A 80 11.57 -2.96 -2.60
N ALA A 81 12.82 -2.88 -2.14
CA ALA A 81 13.18 -3.13 -0.75
C ALA A 81 12.56 -2.09 0.20
N VAL A 82 12.59 -0.80 -0.18
CA VAL A 82 11.92 0.28 0.58
C VAL A 82 10.42 0.02 0.67
N TYR A 83 9.78 -0.33 -0.44
CA TYR A 83 8.36 -0.71 -0.46
C TYR A 83 8.07 -1.92 0.44
N GLY A 84 8.93 -2.93 0.42
CA GLY A 84 8.86 -4.10 1.30
C GLY A 84 8.92 -3.74 2.78
N ILE A 85 9.80 -2.83 3.19
CA ILE A 85 9.87 -2.31 4.56
C ILE A 85 8.57 -1.57 4.95
N GLY A 86 8.01 -0.80 4.01
CA GLY A 86 6.70 -0.17 4.17
C GLY A 86 5.61 -1.21 4.46
N ASN A 87 5.54 -2.27 3.68
CA ASN A 87 4.59 -3.36 3.86
C ASN A 87 4.79 -4.12 5.18
N LEU A 88 6.03 -4.29 5.65
CA LEU A 88 6.27 -4.84 6.99
C LEU A 88 5.70 -3.92 8.08
N SER A 89 5.84 -2.61 7.91
CA SER A 89 5.25 -1.60 8.80
C SER A 89 3.73 -1.58 8.75
N PHE A 90 3.12 -1.99 7.64
CA PHE A 90 1.67 -2.12 7.53
C PHE A 90 1.10 -3.18 8.50
N GLY A 91 1.78 -4.33 8.64
CA GLY A 91 1.40 -5.31 9.64
C GLY A 91 1.44 -4.74 11.06
N LEU A 92 2.47 -3.95 11.38
CA LEU A 92 2.62 -3.30 12.68
C LEU A 92 1.52 -2.25 12.93
N SER A 93 1.13 -1.48 11.91
CA SER A 93 0.04 -0.51 12.07
C SER A 93 -1.28 -1.21 12.40
N LEU A 94 -1.58 -2.34 11.75
CA LEU A 94 -2.75 -3.16 12.07
C LEU A 94 -2.67 -3.79 13.47
N ARG A 95 -1.47 -4.24 13.90
CA ARG A 95 -1.25 -4.81 15.24
C ARG A 95 -1.47 -3.78 16.35
N TYR A 96 -1.09 -2.52 16.12
CA TYR A 96 -1.15 -1.47 17.13
C TYR A 96 -2.44 -0.63 17.11
N LEU A 97 -3.06 -0.44 15.94
CA LEU A 97 -4.27 0.39 15.76
C LEU A 97 -5.55 -0.43 15.60
N GLY A 98 -5.43 -1.72 15.31
CA GLY A 98 -6.54 -2.55 14.84
C GLY A 98 -6.83 -2.36 13.34
N LEU A 99 -7.74 -3.18 12.82
CA LEU A 99 -8.02 -3.23 11.39
C LEU A 99 -8.59 -1.90 10.87
N THR A 100 -9.65 -1.36 11.49
CA THR A 100 -10.34 -0.16 11.00
C THR A 100 -9.41 1.04 10.85
N LEU A 101 -8.75 1.45 11.94
CA LEU A 101 -7.89 2.64 11.94
C LEU A 101 -6.57 2.39 11.19
N GLY A 102 -6.01 1.18 11.30
CA GLY A 102 -4.78 0.80 10.60
C GLY A 102 -4.92 0.77 9.08
N TYR A 103 -6.02 0.21 8.56
CA TYR A 103 -6.32 0.24 7.11
C TYR A 103 -6.54 1.68 6.61
N ALA A 104 -7.37 2.46 7.31
CA ALA A 104 -7.70 3.82 6.90
C ALA A 104 -6.46 4.71 6.78
N LEU A 105 -5.63 4.75 7.84
CA LEU A 105 -4.40 5.56 7.84
C LEU A 105 -3.37 5.04 6.83
N SER A 106 -3.07 3.74 6.85
CA SER A 106 -1.96 3.21 6.06
C SER A 106 -2.26 3.25 4.55
N LEU A 107 -3.42 2.74 4.13
CA LEU A 107 -3.78 2.73 2.71
C LEU A 107 -4.13 4.13 2.21
N GLY A 108 -4.73 4.97 3.04
CA GLY A 108 -5.02 6.35 2.69
C GLY A 108 -3.77 7.19 2.46
N LEU A 109 -2.78 7.09 3.36
CA LEU A 109 -1.48 7.75 3.20
C LEU A 109 -0.72 7.19 1.99
N MET A 110 -0.73 5.87 1.79
CA MET A 110 -0.09 5.23 0.63
C MET A 110 -0.70 5.70 -0.68
N MET A 111 -2.03 5.78 -0.77
CA MET A 111 -2.73 6.27 -1.97
C MET A 111 -2.38 7.73 -2.25
N ALA A 112 -2.39 8.60 -1.24
CA ALA A 112 -2.09 10.02 -1.41
C ALA A 112 -0.61 10.24 -1.79
N LEU A 113 0.31 9.70 -1.00
CA LEU A 113 1.75 9.89 -1.19
C LEU A 113 2.27 9.14 -2.41
N GLY A 114 1.81 7.92 -2.64
CA GLY A 114 2.20 7.11 -3.79
C GLY A 114 1.78 7.71 -5.14
N THR A 115 0.72 8.52 -5.15
CA THR A 115 0.26 9.21 -6.36
C THR A 115 0.89 10.60 -6.52
N LEU A 116 1.13 11.33 -5.42
CA LEU A 116 1.61 12.72 -5.48
C LEU A 116 3.13 12.85 -5.51
N ILE A 117 3.88 11.96 -4.86
CA ILE A 117 5.34 12.06 -4.77
C ILE A 117 6.03 11.94 -6.14
N PRO A 118 5.73 10.95 -7.01
CA PRO A 118 6.44 10.84 -8.29
C PRO A 118 6.27 12.07 -9.20
N PRO A 119 5.05 12.60 -9.46
CA PRO A 119 4.88 13.82 -10.25
C PRO A 119 5.51 15.07 -9.62
N LEU A 120 5.59 15.12 -8.29
CA LEU A 120 6.25 16.21 -7.56
C LEU A 120 7.77 16.18 -7.79
N LEU A 121 8.39 14.99 -7.66
CA LEU A 121 9.84 14.82 -7.88
C LEU A 121 10.24 15.07 -9.33
N ASN A 122 9.41 14.69 -10.29
CA ASN A 122 9.71 14.85 -11.71
C ASN A 122 9.32 16.23 -12.26
N GLY A 123 8.83 17.16 -11.42
CA GLY A 123 8.36 18.49 -11.85
C GLY A 123 7.12 18.48 -12.74
N LYS A 124 6.51 17.31 -12.98
CA LYS A 124 5.35 17.11 -13.85
C LYS A 124 4.02 17.44 -13.17
N LEU A 125 4.02 17.84 -11.89
CA LEU A 125 2.79 18.18 -11.15
C LEU A 125 1.97 19.29 -11.82
N LYS A 126 2.63 20.33 -12.35
CA LYS A 126 1.94 21.44 -13.05
C LYS A 126 1.28 20.97 -14.34
N ILE A 127 1.93 20.06 -15.07
CA ILE A 127 1.42 19.45 -16.31
C ILE A 127 0.22 18.55 -15.98
N LEU A 128 0.31 17.78 -14.90
CA LEU A 128 -0.79 16.96 -14.40
C LEU A 128 -2.03 17.81 -14.07
N MET A 129 -1.84 18.99 -13.46
CA MET A 129 -2.95 19.90 -13.15
C MET A 129 -3.58 20.56 -14.38
N GLN A 130 -2.80 20.79 -15.44
CA GLN A 130 -3.28 21.42 -16.67
C GLN A 130 -4.03 20.44 -17.58
N ASN A 131 -3.69 19.15 -17.53
CA ASN A 131 -4.39 18.12 -18.27
C ASN A 131 -5.75 17.79 -17.64
N ALA A 132 -6.80 17.71 -18.46
CA ALA A 132 -8.17 17.45 -18.01
C ALA A 132 -8.27 16.15 -17.17
N GLY A 133 -7.58 15.09 -17.58
CA GLY A 133 -7.53 13.83 -16.83
C GLY A 133 -6.78 13.94 -15.50
N GLY A 134 -5.66 14.67 -15.46
CA GLY A 134 -4.86 14.82 -14.24
C GLY A 134 -5.53 15.73 -13.21
N SER A 135 -6.26 16.77 -13.64
CA SER A 135 -7.08 17.59 -12.75
C SER A 135 -8.20 16.79 -12.08
N ILE A 136 -8.86 15.88 -12.83
CA ILE A 136 -9.88 14.97 -12.28
C ILE A 136 -9.25 14.00 -11.28
N LEU A 137 -8.08 13.43 -11.58
CA LEU A 137 -7.34 12.56 -10.68
C LEU A 137 -7.04 13.26 -9.35
N ILE A 138 -6.49 14.48 -9.39
CA ILE A 138 -6.16 15.26 -8.18
C ILE A 138 -7.41 15.54 -7.35
N LYS A 139 -8.52 15.92 -7.98
CA LYS A 139 -9.80 16.11 -7.28
C LYS A 139 -10.28 14.81 -6.62
N GLY A 140 -10.16 13.68 -7.31
CA GLY A 140 -10.45 12.36 -6.75
C GLY A 140 -9.61 12.03 -5.52
N ILE A 141 -8.30 12.31 -5.57
CA ILE A 141 -7.38 12.15 -4.43
C ILE A 141 -7.80 13.06 -3.27
N LEU A 142 -8.15 14.32 -3.51
CA LEU A 142 -8.60 15.22 -2.46
C LEU A 142 -9.86 14.70 -1.75
N VAL A 143 -10.85 14.22 -2.51
CA VAL A 143 -12.06 13.62 -1.95
C VAL A 143 -11.72 12.36 -1.14
N ALA A 144 -10.84 11.50 -1.66
CA ALA A 144 -10.38 10.30 -0.95
C ALA A 144 -9.62 10.65 0.35
N CYS A 145 -8.76 11.67 0.33
CA CYS A 145 -8.05 12.17 1.50
C CYS A 145 -9.01 12.70 2.57
N ILE A 146 -10.07 13.42 2.18
CA ILE A 146 -11.13 13.86 3.11
C ILE A 146 -11.81 12.65 3.74
N GLY A 147 -12.17 11.63 2.94
CA GLY A 147 -12.76 10.39 3.45
C GLY A 147 -11.87 9.70 4.48
N VAL A 148 -10.58 9.53 4.16
CA VAL A 148 -9.58 8.95 5.06
C VAL A 148 -9.44 9.79 6.34
N ALA A 149 -9.38 11.13 6.22
CA ALA A 149 -9.25 12.02 7.37
C ALA A 149 -10.45 11.91 8.31
N VAL A 150 -11.67 11.84 7.77
CA VAL A 150 -12.89 11.64 8.56
C VAL A 150 -12.89 10.26 9.24
N SER A 151 -12.52 9.20 8.53
CA SER A 151 -12.42 7.85 9.11
C SER A 151 -11.36 7.78 10.20
N ALA A 152 -10.19 8.38 9.99
CA ALA A 152 -9.12 8.44 10.99
C ALA A 152 -9.54 9.27 12.20
N TRP A 153 -10.21 10.41 11.98
CA TRP A 153 -10.76 11.24 13.05
C TRP A 153 -11.77 10.47 13.90
N SER A 154 -12.70 9.75 13.26
CA SER A 154 -13.67 8.91 13.96
C SER A 154 -12.99 7.84 14.81
N GLY A 155 -11.97 7.16 14.27
CA GLY A 155 -11.22 6.14 15.02
C GLY A 155 -10.44 6.71 16.21
N ILE A 156 -9.90 7.93 16.07
CA ILE A 156 -9.22 8.64 17.18
C ILE A 156 -10.22 9.12 18.24
N LEU A 157 -11.42 9.53 17.86
CA LEU A 157 -12.47 9.89 18.82
C LEU A 157 -12.96 8.66 19.60
N GLU A 158 -13.15 7.53 18.93
CA GLU A 158 -13.47 6.25 19.57
C GLU A 158 -12.34 5.80 20.50
N ASP A 159 -11.08 5.98 20.08
CA ASP A 159 -9.93 5.78 20.97
C ASP A 159 -10.05 6.65 22.23
N LYS A 160 -10.32 7.95 22.10
CA LYS A 160 -10.42 8.84 23.27
C LYS A 160 -11.58 8.50 24.21
N SER A 161 -12.66 7.88 23.71
CA SER A 161 -13.85 7.57 24.51
C SER A 161 -13.78 6.24 25.25
N LEU A 162 -12.87 5.35 24.86
CA LEU A 162 -12.70 4.03 25.47
C LEU A 162 -11.60 4.04 26.56
N SER A 163 -11.84 3.30 27.66
CA SER A 163 -10.76 2.97 28.61
C SER A 163 -9.71 2.08 27.94
N ASN A 164 -8.45 2.19 28.37
CA ASN A 164 -7.35 1.37 27.86
C ASN A 164 -7.63 -0.14 27.95
N ASP A 165 -8.39 -0.59 28.95
CA ASP A 165 -8.76 -2.01 29.10
C ASP A 165 -9.69 -2.49 27.99
N LYS A 166 -10.65 -1.65 27.56
CA LYS A 166 -11.55 -1.98 26.45
C LYS A 166 -10.82 -2.02 25.12
N LYS A 167 -9.82 -1.14 24.92
CA LYS A 167 -8.99 -1.14 23.71
C LYS A 167 -8.12 -2.38 23.64
N ARG A 168 -7.50 -2.76 24.75
CA ARG A 168 -6.65 -3.96 24.84
C ARG A 168 -7.44 -5.26 24.71
N ALA A 169 -8.71 -5.27 25.11
CA ALA A 169 -9.59 -6.41 24.88
C ALA A 169 -9.83 -6.69 23.38
N VAL A 170 -9.83 -5.65 22.54
CA VAL A 170 -10.00 -5.78 21.07
C VAL A 170 -8.66 -5.93 20.36
N VAL A 171 -7.66 -5.16 20.77
CA VAL A 171 -6.31 -5.14 20.20
C VAL A 171 -5.30 -5.34 21.33
N GLY A 172 -4.82 -6.58 21.50
CA GLY A 172 -3.99 -6.97 22.66
C GLY A 172 -2.77 -6.08 22.89
N GLU A 173 -2.15 -5.58 21.83
CA GLU A 173 -0.95 -4.73 21.88
C GLU A 173 -1.23 -3.28 21.49
N TYR A 174 -2.43 -2.79 21.77
CA TYR A 174 -2.84 -1.45 21.36
C TYR A 174 -1.83 -0.34 21.73
N ASN A 175 -1.38 0.43 20.73
CA ASN A 175 -0.52 1.58 20.90
C ASN A 175 -0.70 2.61 19.77
N LEU A 176 -1.40 3.72 20.08
CA LEU A 176 -1.73 4.74 19.09
C LEU A 176 -0.49 5.36 18.43
N GLN A 177 0.53 5.75 19.20
CA GLN A 177 1.72 6.44 18.67
C GLN A 177 2.55 5.53 17.76
N LYS A 178 2.83 4.29 18.20
CA LYS A 178 3.57 3.31 17.38
C LYS A 178 2.81 2.97 16.11
N GLY A 179 1.49 2.84 16.23
CA GLY A 179 0.61 2.55 15.11
C GLY A 179 0.58 3.65 14.05
N ILE A 180 0.44 4.92 14.46
CA ILE A 180 0.47 6.07 13.54
C ILE A 180 1.85 6.19 12.88
N LEU A 181 2.93 6.02 13.63
CA LEU A 181 4.29 6.04 13.07
C LEU A 181 4.47 4.96 12.01
N ALA A 182 4.01 3.73 12.30
CA ALA A 182 4.03 2.63 11.34
C ALA A 182 3.21 2.95 10.09
N ALA A 183 2.01 3.52 10.23
CA ALA A 183 1.17 3.91 9.09
C ALA A 183 1.80 5.02 8.23
N MET A 184 2.50 5.98 8.84
CA MET A 184 3.25 7.00 8.10
C MET A 184 4.39 6.41 7.28
N LEU A 185 5.11 5.42 7.84
CA LEU A 185 6.15 4.69 7.10
C LEU A 185 5.57 3.95 5.89
N VAL A 186 4.38 3.33 6.02
CA VAL A 186 3.67 2.73 4.88
C VAL A 186 3.41 3.76 3.79
N GLY A 187 2.89 4.92 4.16
CA GLY A 187 2.58 5.99 3.22
C GLY A 187 3.79 6.45 2.42
N LEU A 188 4.90 6.74 3.12
CA LEU A 188 6.14 7.20 2.50
C LEU A 188 6.76 6.12 1.60
N ALA A 189 6.89 4.90 2.11
CA ALA A 189 7.43 3.77 1.37
C ALA A 189 6.57 3.38 0.16
N GLY A 190 5.27 3.65 0.20
CA GLY A 190 4.34 3.44 -0.91
C GLY A 190 4.77 4.14 -2.20
N SER A 191 5.37 5.32 -2.10
CA SER A 191 5.87 6.06 -3.27
C SER A 191 7.05 5.38 -3.96
N ALA A 192 7.83 4.56 -3.23
CA ALA A 192 8.94 3.82 -3.81
C ALA A 192 8.46 2.80 -4.86
N MET A 193 7.27 2.20 -4.68
CA MET A 193 6.69 1.29 -5.67
C MET A 193 6.38 2.02 -6.98
N SER A 194 5.69 3.16 -6.90
CA SER A 194 5.37 3.98 -8.09
C SER A 194 6.63 4.44 -8.82
N LEU A 195 7.65 4.89 -8.07
CA LEU A 195 8.94 5.28 -8.63
C LEU A 195 9.67 4.09 -9.27
N GLY A 196 9.60 2.90 -8.67
CA GLY A 196 10.20 1.69 -9.21
C GLY A 196 9.60 1.30 -10.55
N PHE A 197 8.29 1.44 -10.70
CA PHE A 197 7.62 1.20 -11.98
C PHE A 197 8.01 2.21 -13.05
N GLU A 198 8.16 3.49 -12.71
CA GLU A 198 8.62 4.51 -13.65
C GLU A 198 10.04 4.24 -14.15
N GLN A 199 10.94 3.79 -13.26
CA GLN A 199 12.30 3.41 -13.63
C GLN A 199 12.36 2.14 -14.50
N GLY A 200 11.42 1.20 -14.28
CA GLY A 200 11.31 -0.03 -15.09
C GLY A 200 10.62 0.16 -16.44
N GLY A 201 9.77 1.18 -16.57
CA GLY A 201 9.01 1.46 -17.80
C GLY A 201 9.82 2.14 -18.91
N GLY A 202 11.05 2.60 -18.61
CA GLY A 202 11.81 3.46 -19.50
C GLY A 202 11.26 4.89 -19.46
N THR A 203 12.14 5.86 -19.23
CA THR A 203 11.81 7.29 -19.28
C THR A 203 11.55 7.73 -20.72
N ASP A 204 10.39 7.39 -21.28
CA ASP A 204 9.85 7.96 -22.52
C ASP A 204 8.36 8.27 -22.32
N ILE A 205 8.08 9.31 -21.52
CA ILE A 205 6.85 10.12 -21.59
C ILE A 205 7.24 11.58 -21.59
#